data_AF-X1LFR4-F1
#
_entry.id   AF-X1LFR4-F1
#
_cell.length_a   1.000
_cell.length_b   1.000
_cell.length_c   1.000
_cell.angle_alpha   90.00
_cell.angle_beta   90.00
_cell.angle_gamma   90.00
#
_symmetry.space_group_name_H-M   'P 1'
#
loop_
_entity.id
_entity.type
_entity.pdbx_description
1 polymer ?
#
loop_
_entity_poly.entity_id
_entity_poly.type
_entity_poly.pdbx_seq_one_letter_code
_entity_poly.pdbx_strand_id
1 'polypeptide(L)'
;MSLIKAGSNSKANFAHLDALEFPYVASLTPSYHTNLLKVSLSHYREVKVGEHKLLVFRDRKVVWGKERTVVVYISEKLREGQLRGLETALAKSLKS
;
A
#
# COMPACT_ATOMS: atom_id res chain seq x y z
N MET A 1 -18.65 6.43 0.41
CA MET A 1 -17.33 5.81 0.60
C MET A 1 -16.28 6.73 0.01
N SER A 2 -15.41 7.31 0.83
CA SER A 2 -14.39 8.27 0.38
C SER A 2 -13.04 7.58 0.20
N LEU A 3 -12.30 7.91 -0.88
CA LEU A 3 -10.96 7.40 -1.16
C LEU A 3 -9.90 8.45 -0.82
N ILE A 4 -8.97 8.11 0.06
CA ILE A 4 -7.90 9.01 0.53
C ILE A 4 -6.55 8.49 0.04
N LYS A 5 -5.77 9.37 -0.59
CA LYS A 5 -4.47 9.01 -1.19
C LYS A 5 -3.31 9.24 -0.22
N ALA A 6 -2.28 8.41 -0.41
CA ALA A 6 -0.97 8.58 0.19
C ALA A 6 -0.44 10.00 -0.04
N GLY A 7 0.03 10.63 1.04
CA GLY A 7 0.37 12.06 1.10
C GLY A 7 -0.49 12.86 2.06
N SER A 8 -1.70 12.40 2.38
CA SER A 8 -2.59 12.99 3.40
C SER A 8 -2.73 12.11 4.66
N ASN A 9 -1.68 11.35 4.97
CA ASN A 9 -1.70 10.29 5.99
C ASN A 9 -1.26 10.74 7.38
N SER A 10 -1.64 11.95 7.80
CA SER A 10 -1.30 12.42 9.15
C SER A 10 -2.21 11.75 10.18
N LYS A 11 -1.68 11.52 11.39
CA LYS A 11 -2.47 11.04 12.53
C LYS A 11 -3.70 11.92 12.79
N ALA A 12 -3.58 13.23 12.58
CA ALA A 12 -4.66 14.19 12.73
C ALA A 12 -5.78 13.97 11.69
N ASN A 13 -5.43 13.67 10.44
CA ASN A 13 -6.43 13.41 9.40
C ASN A 13 -7.24 12.15 9.74
N PHE A 14 -6.58 11.10 10.21
CA PHE A 14 -7.26 9.87 10.64
C PHE A 14 -8.12 10.07 11.89
N ALA A 15 -7.69 10.90 12.84
CA ALA A 15 -8.52 11.25 13.99
C ALA A 15 -9.80 11.98 13.58
N HIS A 16 -9.73 12.87 12.58
CA HIS A 16 -10.90 13.56 12.04
C HIS A 16 -11.85 12.59 11.32
N LEU A 17 -11.33 11.71 10.46
CA LEU A 17 -12.13 10.68 9.78
C LEU A 17 -12.79 9.71 10.75
N ASP A 18 -12.07 9.35 11.82
CA ASP A 18 -12.57 8.49 12.88
C ASP A 18 -13.70 9.15 13.68
N ALA A 19 -13.68 10.47 13.84
CA ALA A 19 -14.74 11.23 14.51
C ALA A 19 -15.99 11.40 13.63
N LEU A 20 -15.82 11.34 12.31
CA LEU A 20 -16.91 11.48 11.35
C LEU A 20 -17.73 10.19 11.17
N GLU A 21 -17.30 9.06 11.74
CA GLU A 21 -17.94 7.71 11.64
C GLU A 21 -18.30 7.24 10.22
N PHE A 22 -17.76 7.88 9.18
CA PHE A 22 -18.03 7.50 7.78
C PHE A 22 -17.12 6.37 7.29
N PRO A 23 -17.64 5.43 6.48
CA PRO A 23 -16.80 4.43 5.82
C PRO A 23 -15.82 5.06 4.82
N TYR A 24 -14.53 4.79 5.00
CA TYR A 24 -13.45 5.27 4.13
C TYR A 24 -12.47 4.17 3.71
N VAL A 25 -11.79 4.39 2.59
CA VAL A 25 -10.63 3.61 2.15
C VAL A 25 -9.46 4.56 1.99
N ALA A 26 -8.32 4.23 2.58
CA ALA A 26 -7.12 5.07 2.52
C ALA A 26 -5.90 4.25 2.13
N SER A 27 -5.00 4.83 1.32
CA SER A 27 -3.71 4.21 1.02
C SER A 27 -2.64 4.65 2.02
N LEU A 28 -1.90 3.69 2.56
CA LEU A 28 -0.81 3.92 3.51
C LEU A 28 0.54 3.87 2.80
N THR A 29 1.49 4.71 3.22
CA THR A 29 2.86 4.66 2.70
C THR A 29 3.57 3.44 3.30
N PRO A 30 4.08 2.50 2.50
CA PRO A 30 4.63 1.24 3.04
C PRO A 30 5.86 1.43 3.93
N SER A 31 6.62 2.52 3.76
CA SER A 31 7.81 2.83 4.55
C SER A 31 7.54 2.97 6.06
N TYR A 32 6.36 3.44 6.46
CA TYR A 32 5.96 3.53 7.86
C TYR A 32 5.49 2.19 8.44
N HIS A 33 5.31 1.17 7.60
CA HIS A 33 4.77 -0.13 7.98
C HIS A 33 5.68 -1.26 7.46
N THR A 34 6.97 -1.18 7.77
CA THR A 34 7.99 -2.16 7.33
C THR A 34 7.65 -3.61 7.68
N ASN A 35 6.89 -3.84 8.75
CA ASN A 35 6.41 -5.18 9.11
C ASN A 35 5.45 -5.79 8.06
N LEU A 36 4.71 -4.97 7.31
CA LEU A 36 3.88 -5.43 6.20
C LEU A 36 4.72 -5.80 4.97
N LEU A 37 5.88 -5.15 4.79
CA LEU A 37 6.81 -5.44 3.70
C LEU A 37 7.57 -6.74 3.89
N LYS A 38 7.68 -7.23 5.13
CA LYS A 38 8.38 -8.48 5.47
C LYS A 38 7.49 -9.73 5.34
N VAL A 39 6.21 -9.57 5.03
CA VAL A 39 5.28 -10.70 4.93
C VAL A 39 5.65 -11.53 3.71
N SER A 40 5.89 -12.83 3.91
CA SER A 40 6.18 -13.79 2.84
C SER A 40 5.03 -13.86 1.84
N LEU A 41 5.36 -13.98 0.55
CA LEU A 41 4.38 -14.18 -0.53
C LEU A 41 3.52 -15.43 -0.32
N SER A 42 4.01 -16.43 0.41
CA SER A 42 3.22 -17.62 0.79
C SER A 42 1.97 -17.30 1.61
N HIS A 43 1.91 -16.14 2.27
CA HIS A 43 0.73 -15.69 3.01
C HIS A 43 -0.26 -14.89 2.15
N TYR A 44 0.09 -14.60 0.89
CA TYR A 44 -0.78 -13.91 -0.04
C TYR A 44 -1.71 -14.91 -0.72
N ARG A 45 -2.92 -14.47 -1.03
CA ARG A 45 -3.91 -15.25 -1.78
C ARG A 45 -4.17 -14.58 -3.12
N GLU A 46 -4.32 -15.39 -4.16
CA GLU A 46 -4.79 -14.90 -5.47
C GLU A 46 -6.27 -14.51 -5.36
N VAL A 47 -6.60 -13.29 -5.75
CA VAL A 47 -7.96 -12.75 -5.79
C VAL A 47 -8.24 -12.25 -7.19
N LYS A 48 -9.38 -12.64 -7.77
CA LYS A 48 -9.85 -12.12 -9.04
C LYS A 48 -10.63 -10.82 -8.81
N VAL A 49 -10.21 -9.74 -9.46
CA VAL A 49 -10.85 -8.43 -9.43
C VAL A 49 -11.09 -7.98 -10.87
N GLY A 50 -12.34 -8.13 -11.33
CA GLY A 50 -12.66 -8.01 -12.76
C GLY A 50 -11.89 -9.05 -13.58
N GLU A 51 -11.17 -8.60 -14.60
CA GLU A 51 -10.31 -9.45 -15.44
C GLU A 51 -8.91 -9.65 -14.84
N HIS A 52 -8.58 -8.99 -13.73
CA HIS A 52 -7.25 -9.04 -13.14
C HIS A 52 -7.14 -10.09 -12.03
N LYS A 53 -6.00 -10.75 -11.97
CA LYS A 53 -5.59 -11.59 -10.84
C LYS A 53 -4.58 -10.82 -10.01
N LEU A 54 -4.84 -10.69 -8.71
CA LEU A 54 -4.00 -9.96 -7.78
C LEU A 54 -3.57 -10.87 -6.64
N LEU A 55 -2.29 -10.85 -6.28
CA LEU A 55 -1.83 -11.40 -5.01
C LEU A 55 -2.13 -10.41 -3.91
N VAL A 56 -2.92 -10.84 -2.93
CA VAL A 56 -3.44 -9.99 -1.86
C VAL A 56 -3.15 -10.62 -0.50
N PHE A 57 -2.59 -9.83 0.41
CA PHE A 57 -2.50 -10.12 1.82
C PHE A 57 -3.48 -9.23 2.58
N ARG A 58 -4.27 -9.83 3.49
CA ARG A 58 -5.24 -9.12 4.32
C ARG A 58 -4.96 -9.46 5.78
N ASP A 59 -4.95 -8.42 6.60
CA ASP A 59 -4.68 -8.53 8.04
C ASP A 59 -5.45 -7.47 8.83
N ARG A 60 -5.46 -7.60 10.16
CA ARG A 60 -5.93 -6.56 11.08
C ARG A 60 -4.74 -6.02 11.88
N LYS A 61 -4.53 -4.71 11.86
CA LYS A 61 -3.43 -4.07 12.57
C LYS A 61 -3.87 -2.79 13.26
N VAL A 62 -3.18 -2.46 14.35
CA VAL A 62 -3.28 -1.12 14.94
C VAL A 62 -2.55 -0.14 14.03
N VAL A 63 -3.31 0.75 13.42
CA VAL A 63 -2.80 1.89 12.65
C VAL A 63 -3.27 3.13 13.39
N TRP A 64 -2.37 4.06 13.73
CA TRP A 64 -2.70 5.27 14.52
C TRP A 64 -3.63 5.06 15.73
N GLY A 65 -3.44 3.97 16.49
CA GLY A 65 -4.17 3.74 17.75
C GLY A 65 -5.56 3.13 17.61
N LYS A 66 -6.02 2.74 16.40
CA LYS A 66 -7.20 1.87 16.26
C LYS A 66 -6.90 0.64 15.41
N GLU A 67 -7.56 -0.47 15.73
CA GLU A 67 -7.55 -1.67 14.89
C GLU A 67 -8.22 -1.36 13.55
N ARG A 68 -7.52 -1.65 12.46
CA ARG A 68 -8.00 -1.44 11.10
C ARG A 68 -7.69 -2.66 10.25
N THR A 69 -8.57 -2.95 9.30
CA THR A 69 -8.28 -3.92 8.24
C THR A 69 -7.29 -3.30 7.27
N VAL A 70 -6.19 -3.99 7.02
CA VAL A 70 -5.18 -3.60 6.04
C VAL A 70 -5.18 -4.61 4.91
N VAL A 71 -5.15 -4.10 3.68
CA VAL A 71 -5.04 -4.90 2.47
C VAL A 71 -3.78 -4.47 1.74
N VAL A 72 -2.89 -5.42 1.48
CA VAL A 72 -1.66 -5.24 0.72
C VAL A 72 -1.80 -6.03 -0.56
N TYR A 73 -1.48 -5.42 -1.69
CA TYR A 73 -1.46 -6.10 -2.98
C TYR A 73 -0.25 -5.65 -3.78
N ILE A 74 0.18 -6.50 -4.71
CA ILE A 74 1.28 -6.18 -5.61
C ILE A 74 0.68 -5.64 -6.91
N SER A 75 1.05 -4.41 -7.27
CA SER A 75 0.70 -3.81 -8.55
C SER A 75 1.80 -4.10 -9.57
N GLU A 76 1.54 -5.01 -10.50
CA GLU A 76 2.50 -5.39 -11.55
C GLU A 76 2.95 -4.18 -12.38
N LYS A 77 1.99 -3.34 -12.80
CA LYS A 77 2.27 -2.11 -13.54
C LYS A 77 3.21 -1.16 -12.80
N LEU A 78 3.02 -1.00 -11.48
CA LEU A 78 3.89 -0.14 -10.67
C LEU A 78 5.28 -0.77 -10.51
N ARG A 79 5.33 -2.09 -10.26
CA ARG A 79 6.58 -2.85 -10.13
C ARG A 79 7.47 -2.71 -11.37
N GLU A 80 6.89 -2.91 -12.56
CA GLU A 80 7.59 -2.72 -13.82
C GLU A 80 8.08 -1.28 -14.02
N GLY A 81 7.26 -0.30 -13.63
CA GLY A 81 7.65 1.11 -13.69
C GLY A 81 8.84 1.44 -12.78
N GLN A 82 8.87 0.87 -11.58
CA GLN A 82 9.98 1.03 -10.64
C GLN A 82 11.25 0.36 -11.17
N LEU A 83 11.15 -0.84 -11.76
CA LEU A 83 12.29 -1.54 -12.36
C LEU A 83 12.93 -0.72 -13.48
N ARG A 84 12.13 -0.22 -14.43
CA ARG A 84 12.62 0.66 -15.50
C ARG A 84 13.30 1.92 -14.96
N GLY A 85 12.76 2.49 -13.88
CA GLY A 85 13.35 3.65 -13.21
C GLY A 85 14.72 3.35 -12.64
N LEU A 86 14.89 2.19 -11.99
CA LEU A 86 16.17 1.72 -11.45
C LEU A 86 17.19 1.46 -12.56
N GLU A 87 16.80 0.76 -13.63
CA GLU A 87 17.65 0.52 -14.81
C GLU A 87 18.14 1.82 -15.43
N THR A 88 17.24 2.80 -15.58
CA THR A 88 17.58 4.12 -16.11
C THR A 88 18.55 4.87 -15.20
N ALA A 89 18.34 4.84 -13.88
CA ALA A 89 19.22 5.48 -12.91
C ALA A 89 20.62 4.86 -12.91
N LEU A 90 20.69 3.52 -12.96
CA LEU A 90 21.94 2.78 -13.04
C LEU A 90 22.70 3.12 -14.34
N ALA A 91 22.01 3.12 -15.48
CA ALA A 91 22.61 3.46 -16.77
C ALA A 91 23.16 4.89 -16.82
N LYS A 92 22.53 5.85 -16.11
CA LYS A 92 23.06 7.21 -15.97
C LYS A 92 24.33 7.25 -15.12
N SER A 93 24.33 6.56 -13.98
CA SER A 93 25.48 6.52 -13.07
C SER A 93 26.70 5.79 -13.65
N LEU A 94 26.51 4.91 -14.64
CA LEU A 94 27.59 4.20 -15.34
C LEU A 94 28.14 4.98 -16.54
N LYS A 95 27.49 6.08 -16.95
CA LYS A 95 27.91 6.95 -18.06
C LYS A 95 28.61 8.23 -17.59
N SER A 96 28.69 8.46 -16.28
CA SER A 96 29.43 9.54 -15.62
C SER A 96 30.75 9.03 -15.07
#